data_AF-A0AAV6TNK2-F1
#
_entry.id   AF-A0AAV6TNK2-F1
#
_cell.length_a   1.000
_cell.length_b   1.000
_cell.length_c   1.000
_cell.angle_alpha   90.00
_cell.angle_beta   90.00
_cell.angle_gamma   90.00
#
_symmetry.space_group_name_H-M   'P 1'
#
loop_
_entity.id
_entity.type
_entity.pdbx_description
1 polymer ?
#
loop_
_entity_poly.entity_id
_entity_poly.type
_entity_poly.pdbx_seq_one_letter_code
_entity_poly.pdbx_strand_id
1 'polypeptide(L)'
;MDGTNRNVIVKTNIGIVYSLAIDLDIQRIFWVDYTLNYLHSCKFDGNHRKILIAQGQIQTPTSIDIYGQHVYFITQAKGYEAVTKYPK
;
A
#
# COMPACT_ATOMS: atom_id res chain seq x y z
N MET A 1 -5.54 13.50 16.31
CA MET A 1 -6.23 13.98 15.08
C MET A 1 -6.36 15.50 15.06
N ASP A 2 -5.77 16.21 16.02
CA ASP A 2 -5.65 17.67 16.11
C ASP A 2 -4.65 18.27 15.09
N GLY A 3 -3.93 17.43 14.34
CA GLY A 3 -3.02 17.85 13.27
C GLY A 3 -1.63 18.28 13.75
N THR A 4 -1.36 18.23 15.05
CA THR A 4 -0.03 18.51 15.61
C THR A 4 0.90 17.31 15.38
N ASN A 5 2.22 17.53 15.51
CA ASN A 5 3.26 16.49 15.36
C ASN A 5 3.26 15.73 14.02
N ARG A 6 2.92 16.43 12.92
CA ARG A 6 2.99 15.86 11.58
C ARG A 6 4.43 15.42 11.24
N ASN A 7 4.58 14.16 10.83
CA ASN A 7 5.85 13.60 10.38
C ASN A 7 5.72 13.00 8.96
N VAL A 8 6.81 13.03 8.20
CA VAL A 8 6.94 12.36 6.89
C VAL A 8 7.40 10.93 7.11
N ILE A 9 6.56 9.96 6.74
CA ILE A 9 6.84 8.53 6.88
C ILE A 9 7.67 7.98 5.71
N VAL A 10 7.35 8.40 4.48
CA VAL A 10 8.08 7.99 3.26
C VAL A 10 8.32 9.22 2.39
N LYS A 11 9.58 9.43 1.97
CA LYS A 11 9.99 10.60 1.16
C LYS A 11 10.56 10.25 -0.22
N THR A 12 11.05 9.02 -0.40
CA THR A 12 11.80 8.60 -1.60
C THR A 12 11.12 7.43 -2.30
N ASN A 13 11.42 7.23 -3.59
CA ASN A 13 10.90 6.12 -4.41
C ASN A 13 9.38 5.99 -4.30
N ILE A 14 8.69 7.13 -4.32
CA ILE A 14 7.25 7.24 -4.19
C ILE A 14 6.80 8.26 -5.23
N GLY A 15 5.86 7.87 -6.08
CA GLY A 15 5.23 8.74 -7.05
C GLY A 15 3.84 9.14 -6.57
N ILE A 16 2.83 8.96 -7.41
CA ILE A 16 1.46 9.37 -7.09
C ILE A 16 0.74 8.24 -6.33
N VAL A 17 0.48 8.47 -5.05
CA VAL A 17 -0.32 7.56 -4.21
C VAL A 17 -1.81 7.86 -4.41
N TYR A 18 -2.57 6.86 -4.87
CA TYR A 18 -4.02 6.99 -5.05
C TYR A 18 -4.81 6.57 -3.80
N SER A 19 -4.41 5.47 -3.18
CA SER A 19 -5.09 4.94 -1.99
C SER A 19 -4.11 4.32 -1.01
N LEU A 20 -4.46 4.40 0.26
CA LEU A 20 -3.75 3.76 1.37
C LEU A 20 -4.72 3.03 2.28
N ALA A 21 -4.22 2.02 2.97
CA ALA A 21 -4.94 1.28 4.01
C ALA A 21 -3.99 0.98 5.17
N ILE A 22 -4.55 0.80 6.36
CA ILE A 22 -3.79 0.64 7.60
C ILE A 22 -4.17 -0.69 8.24
N ASP A 23 -3.15 -1.46 8.62
CA ASP A 23 -3.29 -2.62 9.50
C ASP A 23 -2.77 -2.24 10.89
N LEU A 24 -3.71 -2.11 11.84
CA LEU A 24 -3.41 -1.67 13.20
C LEU A 24 -2.74 -2.76 14.02
N ASP A 25 -3.05 -4.03 13.78
CA ASP A 25 -2.55 -5.16 14.58
C ASP A 25 -1.04 -5.31 14.42
N ILE A 26 -0.54 -5.09 13.20
CA ILE A 26 0.89 -5.19 12.86
C ILE A 26 1.56 -3.83 12.63
N GLN A 27 0.81 -2.74 12.84
CA GLN A 27 1.27 -1.35 12.69
C GLN A 27 1.90 -1.06 11.33
N ARG A 28 1.20 -1.39 10.25
CA ARG A 28 1.69 -1.18 8.88
C ARG A 28 0.73 -0.38 8.02
N ILE A 29 1.33 0.45 7.17
CA ILE A 29 0.65 1.19 6.11
C ILE A 29 0.89 0.42 4.82
N PHE A 30 -0.16 0.29 4.04
CA PHE A 30 -0.13 -0.25 2.68
C PHE A 30 -0.61 0.86 1.75
N TRP A 31 -0.05 0.96 0.55
CA TRP A 31 -0.50 1.93 -0.45
C TRP A 31 -0.23 1.46 -1.86
N VAL A 32 -0.99 2.00 -2.80
CA VAL A 32 -0.77 1.81 -4.24
C VAL A 32 -0.20 3.06 -4.87
N ASP A 33 0.84 2.86 -5.66
CA ASP A 33 1.47 3.89 -6.48
C ASP A 33 1.00 3.76 -7.92
N TYR A 34 0.26 4.76 -8.39
CA TYR A 34 -0.31 4.78 -9.73
C TYR A 34 0.78 4.95 -10.80
N THR A 35 1.78 5.79 -10.53
CA THR A 35 2.85 6.10 -11.50
C THR A 35 3.84 4.95 -11.66
N LEU A 36 4.17 4.27 -10.58
CA LEU A 36 5.17 3.20 -10.58
C LEU A 36 4.54 1.81 -10.69
N ASN A 37 3.21 1.70 -10.57
CA ASN A 37 2.47 0.44 -10.54
C ASN A 37 3.03 -0.53 -9.49
N TYR A 38 3.08 -0.06 -8.24
CA TYR A 38 3.51 -0.87 -7.09
C TYR A 38 2.44 -0.89 -6.01
N LEU A 39 2.34 -2.03 -5.31
CA LEU A 39 1.72 -2.10 -3.99
C LEU A 39 2.84 -2.19 -2.95
N HIS A 40 2.94 -1.17 -2.09
CA HIS A 40 3.95 -1.08 -1.06
C HIS A 40 3.39 -1.34 0.34
N SER A 41 4.27 -1.70 1.27
CA SER A 41 3.99 -1.59 2.71
C SER A 41 5.19 -1.06 3.50
N CYS A 42 4.95 -0.42 4.62
CA CYS A 42 5.98 -0.09 5.63
C CYS A 42 5.35 -0.08 7.03
N LYS A 43 6.18 -0.04 8.08
CA LYS A 43 5.71 0.26 9.44
C LYS A 43 5.31 1.74 9.56
N PHE A 44 4.60 2.11 10.63
CA PHE A 44 4.17 3.51 10.88
C PHE A 44 5.32 4.51 11.00
N ASP A 45 6.52 4.05 11.33
CA ASP A 45 7.75 4.84 11.37
C ASP A 45 8.48 4.92 10.01
N GLY A 46 7.95 4.28 8.97
CA GLY A 46 8.54 4.20 7.63
C GLY A 46 9.55 3.07 7.45
N ASN A 47 9.94 2.38 8.54
CA ASN A 47 10.90 1.28 8.48
C ASN A 47 10.29 0.01 7.87
N HIS A 48 11.16 -0.93 7.53
CA HIS A 48 10.79 -2.22 6.95
C HIS A 48 9.89 -2.07 5.71
N ARG A 49 10.21 -1.09 4.86
CA ARG A 49 9.50 -0.88 3.61
C ARG A 49 9.67 -2.10 2.68
N LYS A 50 8.57 -2.59 2.11
CA LYS A 50 8.51 -3.74 1.20
C LYS A 50 7.68 -3.39 -0.04
N ILE A 51 8.01 -4.04 -1.15
CA ILE A 51 7.15 -4.12 -2.34
C ILE A 51 6.41 -5.45 -2.23
N LEU A 52 5.09 -5.41 -2.17
CA LEU A 52 4.23 -6.60 -2.11
C LEU A 52 3.78 -7.06 -3.50
N ILE A 53 3.54 -6.10 -4.39
CA ILE A 53 3.27 -6.38 -5.81
C ILE A 53 4.16 -5.47 -6.65
N ALA A 54 4.93 -6.08 -7.55
CA ALA A 54 5.88 -5.40 -8.40
C ALA A 54 5.24 -4.84 -9.68
N GLN A 55 5.93 -3.88 -10.30
CA GLN A 55 5.60 -3.38 -11.63
C GLN A 55 5.47 -4.54 -12.61
N GLY A 56 4.41 -4.51 -13.43
CA GLY A 56 4.08 -5.57 -14.39
C GLY A 56 3.14 -6.64 -13.84
N GLN A 57 2.98 -6.75 -12.51
CA GLN A 57 2.00 -7.64 -11.89
C GLN A 57 0.68 -6.91 -11.59
N ILE A 58 0.76 -5.61 -11.35
CA ILE A 58 -0.37 -4.70 -11.14
C ILE A 58 -0.31 -3.59 -12.19
N GLN A 59 -1.47 -3.15 -12.67
CA GLN A 59 -1.58 -2.07 -13.65
C GLN A 59 -2.70 -1.12 -13.22
N THR A 60 -2.42 0.18 -13.23
CA THR A 60 -3.39 1.25 -12.91
C THR A 60 -4.20 0.98 -11.64
N PRO A 61 -3.53 0.75 -10.48
CA PRO A 61 -4.22 0.57 -9.22
C PRO A 61 -4.91 1.86 -8.75
N THR A 62 -6.09 1.73 -8.16
CA THR A 62 -6.94 2.87 -7.79
C THR A 62 -7.32 2.89 -6.33
N SER A 63 -7.75 1.76 -5.79
CA SER A 63 -8.21 1.66 -4.41
C SER A 63 -7.65 0.40 -3.76
N ILE A 64 -7.43 0.47 -2.44
CA ILE A 64 -7.04 -0.69 -1.63
C ILE A 64 -7.78 -0.69 -0.30
N ASP A 65 -8.01 -1.89 0.23
CA ASP A 65 -8.44 -2.08 1.62
C ASP A 65 -7.87 -3.39 2.19
N ILE A 66 -7.95 -3.54 3.50
CA ILE A 66 -7.34 -4.62 4.25
C ILE A 66 -8.40 -5.36 5.05
N TYR A 67 -8.42 -6.69 4.91
CA TYR A 67 -9.24 -7.55 5.75
C TYR A 67 -8.53 -8.88 6.05
N GLY A 68 -8.48 -9.26 7.33
CA GLY A 68 -7.84 -10.49 7.79
C GLY A 68 -6.37 -10.57 7.37
N GLN A 69 -6.02 -11.54 6.53
CA GLN A 69 -4.64 -11.74 6.04
C GLN A 69 -4.41 -11.21 4.61
N HIS A 70 -5.38 -10.50 4.05
CA HIS A 70 -5.36 -10.09 2.64
C HIS A 70 -5.37 -8.58 2.49
N VAL A 71 -4.72 -8.13 1.41
CA VAL A 71 -4.89 -6.79 0.85
C VAL A 71 -5.73 -6.95 -0.41
N TYR A 72 -6.87 -6.27 -0.43
CA TYR A 72 -7.75 -6.19 -1.59
C TYR A 72 -7.43 -4.92 -2.34
N PHE A 73 -7.44 -4.97 -3.67
CA PHE A 73 -7.16 -3.81 -4.49
C PHE A 73 -7.96 -3.82 -5.79
N ILE A 74 -8.25 -2.63 -6.30
CA ILE A 74 -8.99 -2.42 -7.54
C ILE A 74 -8.04 -1.78 -8.56
N THR A 75 -8.05 -2.32 -9.77
CA THR A 75 -7.32 -1.84 -10.94
C THR A 75 -8.29 -1.40 -12.02
N GLN A 76 -7.95 -0.35 -12.78
CA GLN A 76 -8.77 0.01 -13.95
C GLN A 76 -8.65 -1.04 -15.06
N ALA A 77 -7.50 -1.71 -15.16
CA ALA A 77 -7.23 -2.67 -16.22
C ALA A 77 -7.95 -4.01 -16.05
N LYS A 78 -8.10 -4.52 -14.82
CA LYS A 78 -8.57 -5.90 -14.55
C LYS A 78 -9.72 -6.01 -13.55
N GLY A 79 -10.18 -4.91 -12.94
CA GLY A 79 -11.20 -4.95 -11.89
C GLY A 79 -10.59 -5.21 -10.52
N TYR A 80 -11.17 -6.11 -9.71
CA TYR A 80 -10.68 -6.38 -8.36
C TYR A 80 -9.72 -7.58 -8.30
N GLU A 81 -8.71 -7.48 -7.44
CA GLU A 81 -7.73 -8.53 -7.16
C GLU A 81 -7.39 -8.52 -5.66
N ALA A 82 -6.78 -9.60 -5.16
CA ALA A 82 -6.36 -9.71 -3.77
C ALA A 82 -5.01 -10.42 -3.65
N VAL A 83 -4.19 -9.98 -2.68
CA VAL A 83 -2.90 -10.60 -2.36
C VAL A 83 -2.81 -10.89 -0.87
N THR A 84 -2.21 -12.02 -0.51
CA THR A 84 -1.92 -12.34 0.89
C THR A 84 -0.78 -11.45 1.39
N LYS A 85 -0.97 -10.79 2.54
CA LYS A 85 0.00 -9.86 3.14
C LYS A 85 1.35 -10.53 3.41
N TYR A 86 1.31 -11.81 3.79
CA TYR A 86 2.47 -12.64 4.16
C TYR A 86 2.28 -14.08 3.65
N PRO A 87 3.04 -14.54 2.66
CA PRO A 87 3.15 -15.97 2.40
C PRO A 87 3.81 -16.66 3.61
N LYS A 88 3.36 -17.88 3.91
CA LYS A 88 3.98 -18.75 4.94
C LYS A 88 5.43 -19.07 4.60
#